data_AF-A5B2Z1-F1
#
_entry.id   AF-A5B2Z1-F1
#
_cell.length_a   1.000
_cell.length_b   1.000
_cell.length_c   1.000
_cell.angle_alpha   90.00
_cell.angle_beta   90.00
_cell.angle_gamma   90.00
#
_symmetry.space_group_name_H-M   'P 1'
#
loop_
_entity.id
_entity.type
_entity.pdbx_description
1 polymer ?
#
loop_
_entity_poly.entity_id
_entity_poly.type
_entity_poly.pdbx_seq_one_letter_code
_entity_poly.pdbx_strand_id
1 'polypeptide(L)'
;MVDPPKEGEKLSNPYSLNSNDNPGNIITQAMRTALRAKKKYGFVDGTIKQPIENAPEIEDWWTINSMLVSWVFNTIEPKLRSTISHMEIVKDLWDDIRERFSISNRHRSNS
;
A
#
# COMPACT_ATOMS: atom_id res chain seq x y z
N MET A 1 -51.41 -14.68 -6.89
CA MET A 1 -50.11 -15.30 -7.23
C MET A 1 -49.17 -14.13 -7.48
N VAL A 2 -48.36 -13.76 -6.49
CA VAL A 2 -47.48 -12.57 -6.55
C VAL A 2 -46.10 -13.10 -6.91
N ASP A 3 -45.51 -12.62 -8.01
CA ASP A 3 -44.16 -13.01 -8.39
C ASP A 3 -43.17 -12.60 -7.27
N PRO A 4 -42.16 -13.43 -6.95
CA PRO A 4 -41.15 -13.07 -5.97
C PRO A 4 -40.21 -12.00 -6.55
N PRO A 5 -39.66 -11.11 -5.70
CA PRO A 5 -38.76 -10.06 -6.15
C PRO A 5 -37.45 -10.68 -6.67
N LYS A 6 -37.09 -10.34 -7.91
CA LYS A 6 -35.79 -10.70 -8.51
C LYS A 6 -34.75 -9.66 -8.16
N GLU A 7 -34.29 -9.60 -6.92
CA GLU A 7 -33.26 -8.63 -6.55
C GLU A 7 -32.17 -9.28 -5.72
N GLY A 8 -31.24 -9.90 -6.44
CA GLY A 8 -29.84 -9.97 -6.03
C GLY A 8 -29.17 -8.61 -6.18
N GLU A 9 -29.75 -7.56 -5.59
CA GLU A 9 -29.01 -6.32 -5.35
C GLU A 9 -27.96 -6.65 -4.29
N LYS A 10 -26.79 -7.08 -4.77
CA LYS A 10 -25.56 -7.01 -3.98
C LYS A 10 -25.43 -5.55 -3.57
N LEU A 11 -25.78 -5.24 -2.32
CA LEU A 11 -25.34 -4.02 -1.67
C LEU A 11 -23.83 -3.93 -1.93
N SER A 12 -23.45 -3.01 -2.80
CA SER A 12 -22.08 -2.59 -3.00
C SER A 12 -21.66 -1.94 -1.70
N ASN A 13 -21.23 -2.76 -0.75
CA ASN A 13 -20.59 -2.27 0.45
C ASN A 13 -19.41 -1.40 -0.03
N PRO A 14 -19.26 -0.15 0.41
CA PRO A 14 -18.23 0.77 -0.10
C PRO A 14 -16.79 0.29 0.19
N TYR A 15 -16.64 -0.79 0.95
CA TYR A 15 -15.39 -1.50 1.21
C TYR A 15 -15.25 -2.82 0.45
N SER A 16 -16.23 -3.20 -0.38
CA SER A 16 -16.12 -4.38 -1.25
C SER A 16 -15.28 -4.03 -2.47
N LEU A 17 -14.09 -4.63 -2.54
CA LEU A 17 -13.26 -4.57 -3.73
C LEU A 17 -13.92 -5.44 -4.80
N ASN A 18 -14.31 -4.84 -5.91
CA ASN A 18 -14.94 -5.54 -7.03
C ASN A 18 -13.84 -6.38 -7.69
N SER A 19 -14.12 -7.59 -8.18
CA SER A 19 -13.10 -8.40 -8.91
C SER A 19 -12.57 -7.71 -10.19
N ASN A 20 -13.19 -6.62 -10.63
CA ASN A 20 -12.70 -5.76 -11.71
C ASN A 20 -11.70 -4.70 -11.25
N ASP A 21 -11.60 -4.44 -9.95
CA ASP A 21 -10.65 -3.49 -9.41
C ASP A 21 -9.32 -4.21 -9.18
N ASN A 22 -8.24 -3.71 -9.77
CA ASN A 22 -6.91 -4.23 -9.48
C ASN A 22 -6.65 -4.05 -7.96
N PRO A 23 -6.63 -5.14 -7.15
CA PRO A 23 -6.54 -5.02 -5.70
C PRO A 23 -5.23 -4.35 -5.27
N GLY A 24 -4.17 -4.48 -6.08
CA GLY A 24 -2.90 -3.77 -5.86
C GLY A 24 -3.03 -2.25 -6.04
N ASN A 25 -3.88 -1.79 -6.95
CA ASN A 25 -4.09 -0.36 -7.19
C ASN A 25 -4.91 0.30 -6.07
N ILE A 26 -5.81 -0.47 -5.44
CA ILE A 26 -6.63 0.02 -4.31
C ILE A 26 -5.80 0.10 -3.03
N ILE A 27 -5.00 -0.92 -2.73
CA ILE A 27 -4.10 -0.92 -1.56
C ILE A 27 -3.10 0.23 -1.70
N THR A 28 -2.52 0.42 -2.88
CA THR A 28 -1.57 1.52 -3.11
C THR A 28 -2.22 2.90 -2.99
N GLN A 29 -3.48 3.08 -3.44
CA GLN A 29 -4.20 4.34 -3.25
C GLN A 29 -4.65 4.60 -1.81
N ALA A 30 -5.11 3.57 -1.10
CA ALA A 30 -5.51 3.69 0.30
C ALA A 30 -4.32 4.09 1.18
N MET A 31 -3.16 3.43 0.99
CA MET A 31 -1.93 3.77 1.71
C MET A 31 -1.41 5.17 1.36
N ARG A 32 -1.43 5.54 0.07
CA ARG A 32 -1.09 6.90 -0.36
C ARG A 32 -1.98 7.96 0.31
N THR A 33 -3.28 7.73 0.38
CA THR A 33 -4.25 8.66 1.00
C THR A 33 -4.01 8.78 2.50
N ALA A 34 -3.83 7.66 3.21
CA ALA A 34 -3.56 7.65 4.65
C ALA A 34 -2.26 8.38 5.01
N LEU A 35 -1.20 8.17 4.25
CA LEU A 35 0.10 8.83 4.48
C LEU A 35 0.06 10.33 4.16
N ARG A 36 -0.72 10.73 3.14
CA ARG A 36 -0.95 12.16 2.83
C ARG A 36 -1.71 12.86 3.95
N ALA A 37 -2.75 12.23 4.50
CA ALA A 37 -3.50 12.78 5.64
C ALA A 37 -2.59 13.04 6.85
N LYS A 38 -1.57 12.19 7.06
CA LYS A 38 -0.57 12.34 8.13
C LYS A 38 0.62 13.23 7.78
N LYS A 39 0.66 13.81 6.56
CA LYS A 39 1.83 14.53 6.01
C LYS A 39 3.14 13.71 6.03
N LYS A 40 3.03 12.37 5.98
CA LYS A 40 4.17 11.43 5.99
C LYS A 40 4.46 10.81 4.62
N TYR A 41 3.64 11.11 3.61
CA TYR A 41 3.84 10.61 2.25
C TYR A 41 5.23 10.95 1.69
N GLY A 42 5.86 12.03 2.18
CA GLY A 42 7.18 12.44 1.77
C GLY A 42 8.30 11.41 2.02
N PHE A 43 8.13 10.55 3.03
CA PHE A 43 9.08 9.46 3.30
C PHE A 43 8.97 8.33 2.27
N VAL A 44 7.79 8.18 1.66
CA VAL A 44 7.47 7.10 0.73
C VAL A 44 7.76 7.50 -0.71
N ASP A 45 7.46 8.76 -1.09
CA ASP A 45 7.83 9.27 -2.41
C ASP A 45 9.30 9.73 -2.49
N GLY A 46 9.99 9.88 -1.36
CA GLY A 46 11.39 10.28 -1.26
C GLY A 46 11.61 11.79 -1.28
N THR A 47 10.56 12.60 -1.18
CA THR A 47 10.69 14.06 -1.03
C THR A 47 11.30 14.45 0.32
N ILE A 48 11.05 13.65 1.36
CA ILE A 48 11.75 13.75 2.66
C ILE A 48 12.95 12.80 2.62
N LYS A 49 14.11 13.38 2.31
CA LYS A 49 15.38 12.64 2.26
C LYS A 49 15.93 12.37 3.66
N GLN A 50 16.73 11.33 3.77
CA GLN A 50 17.51 11.07 4.97
C GLN A 50 18.44 12.28 5.25
N PRO A 51 18.43 12.82 6.47
CA PRO A 51 19.39 13.84 6.89
C PRO A 51 20.83 13.30 6.91
N ILE A 52 21.82 14.19 7.01
CA ILE A 52 23.20 13.78 7.27
C ILE A 52 23.31 13.14 8.67
N GLU A 53 24.24 12.21 8.86
CA GLU A 53 24.37 11.39 10.09
C GLU A 53 24.52 12.20 11.40
N ASN A 54 24.91 13.47 11.33
CA ASN A 54 25.08 14.34 12.49
C ASN A 54 24.03 15.46 12.59
N ALA A 55 22.99 15.41 11.76
CA ALA A 55 21.89 16.37 11.84
C ALA A 55 21.02 16.07 13.07
N PRO A 56 20.52 17.09 13.78
CA PRO A 56 19.66 16.87 14.94
C PRO A 56 18.37 16.12 14.59
N GLU A 57 17.94 16.15 13.33
CA GLU A 57 16.72 15.49 12.84
C GLU A 57 16.92 14.01 12.44
N ILE A 58 18.14 13.46 12.50
CA ILE A 58 18.42 12.09 12.04
C ILE A 58 17.68 11.01 12.84
N GLU A 59 17.59 11.17 14.15
CA GLU A 59 16.90 10.24 15.06
C GLU A 59 15.38 10.29 14.85
N ASP A 60 14.82 11.48 14.68
CA ASP A 60 13.40 11.66 14.35
C ASP A 60 13.08 11.02 12.99
N TRP A 61 13.97 11.20 12.01
CA TRP A 61 13.83 10.60 10.70
C TRP A 61 13.81 9.07 10.79
N TRP A 62 14.76 8.46 11.51
CA TRP A 62 14.82 7.01 11.71
C TRP A 62 13.61 6.48 12.48
N THR A 63 13.12 7.22 13.47
CA THR A 63 11.92 6.87 14.23
C THR A 63 10.70 6.81 13.33
N ILE A 64 10.48 7.85 12.52
CA ILE A 64 9.35 7.90 11.59
C ILE A 64 9.49 6.83 10.51
N ASN A 65 10.67 6.68 9.93
CA ASN A 65 10.95 5.68 8.90
C ASN A 65 10.67 4.26 9.41
N SER A 66 11.18 3.90 10.59
CA SER A 66 10.97 2.58 11.22
C SER A 66 9.50 2.31 11.54
N MET A 67 8.78 3.32 12.03
CA MET A 67 7.33 3.21 12.26
C MET A 67 6.58 2.94 10.96
N LEU A 68 6.96 3.63 9.87
CA LEU A 68 6.33 3.44 8.57
C LEU A 68 6.67 2.06 7.97
N VAL A 69 7.91 1.59 8.08
CA VAL A 69 8.31 0.23 7.68
C VAL A 69 7.45 -0.80 8.40
N SER A 70 7.36 -0.72 9.74
CA SER A 70 6.53 -1.64 10.53
C SER A 70 5.05 -1.56 10.14
N TRP A 71 4.51 -0.37 9.93
CA TRP A 71 3.11 -0.20 9.51
C TRP A 71 2.84 -0.79 8.12
N VAL A 72 3.73 -0.53 7.14
CA VAL A 72 3.65 -1.11 5.80
C VAL A 72 3.73 -2.63 5.87
N PHE A 73 4.72 -3.19 6.58
CA PHE A 73 4.84 -4.64 6.78
C PHE A 73 3.59 -5.23 7.44
N ASN A 74 3.00 -4.54 8.43
CA ASN A 74 1.81 -5.01 9.13
C ASN A 74 0.52 -4.91 8.29
N THR A 75 0.47 -4.03 7.29
CA THR A 75 -0.71 -3.84 6.43
C THR A 75 -0.74 -4.77 5.22
N ILE A 76 0.40 -5.32 4.81
CA ILE A 76 0.47 -6.28 3.70
C ILE A 76 0.16 -7.71 4.15
N GLU A 77 -0.44 -8.49 3.24
CA GLU A 77 -0.82 -9.89 3.46
C GLU A 77 0.43 -10.77 3.67
N PRO A 78 0.39 -11.79 4.55
CA PRO A 78 1.56 -12.62 4.86
C PRO A 78 2.27 -13.24 3.65
N LYS A 79 1.52 -13.60 2.60
CA LYS A 79 2.08 -14.15 1.35
C LYS A 79 2.98 -13.17 0.60
N LEU A 80 2.73 -11.87 0.73
CA LEU A 80 3.60 -10.84 0.15
C LEU A 80 4.84 -10.63 1.02
N ARG A 81 4.67 -10.66 2.36
CA ARG A 81 5.78 -10.52 3.32
C ARG A 81 6.90 -11.52 3.07
N SER A 82 6.58 -12.76 2.73
CA SER A 82 7.59 -13.81 2.47
C SER A 82 8.41 -13.58 1.21
N THR A 83 7.97 -12.68 0.33
CA THR A 83 8.65 -12.39 -0.94
C THR A 83 9.43 -11.08 -0.91
N ILE A 84 9.14 -10.21 0.07
CA ILE A 84 9.77 -8.90 0.23
C ILE A 84 11.04 -9.06 1.04
N SER A 85 12.17 -8.59 0.50
CA SER A 85 13.43 -8.54 1.22
C SER A 85 13.31 -7.62 2.44
N HIS A 86 14.08 -7.88 3.51
CA HIS A 86 14.11 -6.97 4.65
C HIS A 86 14.64 -5.60 4.17
N MET A 87 13.79 -4.57 4.24
CA MET A 87 14.14 -3.22 3.82
C MET A 87 13.99 -2.29 5.02
N GLU A 88 15.08 -1.60 5.35
CA GLU A 88 15.14 -0.67 6.47
C GLU A 88 14.54 0.69 6.10
N ILE A 89 14.49 1.04 4.82
CA ILE A 89 13.94 2.30 4.33
C ILE A 89 12.54 2.08 3.76
N VAL A 90 11.56 2.86 4.23
CA VAL A 90 10.17 2.73 3.79
C VAL A 90 9.99 3.01 2.30
N LYS A 91 10.80 3.91 1.73
CA LYS A 91 10.79 4.22 0.31
C LYS A 91 11.08 2.97 -0.53
N ASP A 92 12.16 2.27 -0.21
CA ASP A 92 12.58 1.08 -0.97
C ASP A 92 11.53 -0.02 -0.83
N LEU A 93 11.03 -0.23 0.39
CA LEU A 93 9.94 -1.16 0.67
C LEU A 93 8.70 -0.86 -0.17
N TRP A 94 8.35 0.41 -0.29
CA TRP A 94 7.20 0.85 -1.07
C TRP A 94 7.41 0.68 -2.58
N ASP A 95 8.60 1.01 -3.08
CA ASP A 95 8.92 0.85 -4.50
C ASP A 95 8.87 -0.64 -4.91
N ASP A 96 9.38 -1.55 -4.07
CA ASP A 96 9.30 -3.00 -4.28
C ASP A 96 7.84 -3.51 -4.26
N ILE A 97 7.02 -3.06 -3.29
CA ILE A 97 5.59 -3.37 -3.24
C ILE A 97 4.89 -2.91 -4.52
N ARG A 98 5.13 -1.66 -4.94
CA ARG A 98 4.51 -1.08 -6.14
C ARG A 98 4.91 -1.85 -7.39
N GLU A 99 6.18 -2.23 -7.52
CA GLU A 99 6.66 -3.02 -8.65
C GLU A 99 5.96 -4.38 -8.73
N ARG A 100 5.85 -5.11 -7.62
CA ARG A 100 5.19 -6.42 -7.57
C ARG A 100 3.70 -6.37 -7.93
N PHE A 101 3.00 -5.34 -7.45
CA PHE A 101 1.60 -5.13 -7.82
C PHE A 101 1.43 -4.63 -9.26
N SER A 102 2.41 -3.91 -9.81
CA SER A 102 2.43 -3.51 -11.21
C SER A 102 2.70 -4.70 -12.15
N ILE A 103 3.60 -5.62 -11.76
CA ILE A 103 3.91 -6.85 -12.51
C ILE A 103 2.71 -7.81 -12.50
N SER A 104 2.01 -7.95 -11.38
CA SER A 104 0.77 -8.76 -11.30
C SER A 104 -0.32 -8.29 -12.27
N ASN A 105 -0.28 -7.01 -12.67
CA ASN A 105 -1.22 -6.45 -13.65
C ASN A 105 -0.81 -6.71 -15.11
N ARG A 106 0.45 -7.11 -15.38
CA ARG A 106 0.95 -7.44 -16.72
C ARG A 106 0.69 -8.89 -17.12
N HIS A 107 0.55 -9.80 -16.15
CA HIS A 107 0.34 -11.23 -16.42
C HIS A 107 -1.12 -11.65 -16.73
N ARG A 108 -2.08 -10.70 -16.76
CA ARG A 108 -3.49 -10.98 -17.14
C ARG A 108 -3.88 -10.50 -18.55
N SER A 109 -2.92 -10.10 -19.36
CA SER A 109 -3.12 -9.82 -20.79
C SER A 109 -2.22 -10.76 -21.57
N ASN A 110 -2.63 -12.03 -21.70
CA ASN A 110 -2.29 -12.96 -22.78
C ASN A 110 -2.84 -14.34 -22.42
N SER A 111 -4.12 -14.56 -22.70
CA SER A 111 -4.61 -15.82 -23.26
C SER A 111 -5.92 -15.59 -23.98
#